data_AF-A0A645DHW0-F1
#
_entry.id   AF-A0A645DHW0-F1
#
_cell.length_a   1.000
_cell.length_b   1.000
_cell.length_c   1.000
_cell.angle_alpha   90.00
_cell.angle_beta   90.00
_cell.angle_gamma   90.00
#
_symmetry.space_group_name_H-M   'P 1'
#
loop_
_entity.id
_entity.type
_entity.pdbx_description
1 polymer ?
#
loop_
_entity_poly.entity_id
_entity_poly.type
_entity_poly.pdbx_seq_one_letter_code
_entity_poly.pdbx_strand_id
1 'polypeptide(L)'
;MARLTGLTVDEVKEDKVKIAKKFAKDNDIILLLKGHRTIITDGDYVFINTTGNSAMASGGMGDTLTGIIASFIAQGYEPLEATYLAAYVHGYCGDKLSEDMFCVNASDLIKELPFIIKDIMNGN
;
A
#
# COMPACT_ATOMS: atom_id res chain seq x y z
N MET A 1 9.52 9.96 2.52
CA MET A 1 9.05 10.70 3.71
C MET A 1 10.13 11.58 4.30
N ALA A 2 11.20 11.04 4.89
CA ALA A 2 12.32 11.80 5.48
C ALA A 2 12.72 13.05 4.64
N ARG A 3 13.06 12.86 3.36
CA ARG A 3 13.40 13.96 2.43
C ARG A 3 12.29 15.00 2.23
N LEU A 4 11.01 14.60 2.24
CA LEU A 4 9.86 15.49 2.06
C LEU A 4 9.55 16.28 3.33
N THR A 5 9.82 15.72 4.51
CA THR A 5 9.55 16.33 5.81
C THR A 5 10.74 17.06 6.43
N GLY A 6 11.94 16.86 5.89
CA GLY A 6 13.20 17.30 6.51
C GLY A 6 13.64 16.46 7.73
N LEU A 7 12.77 15.60 8.25
CA LEU A 7 13.07 14.64 9.32
C LEU A 7 14.02 13.52 8.87
N THR A 8 14.71 12.93 9.84
CA THR A 8 15.46 11.69 9.68
C THR A 8 14.53 10.48 9.52
N VAL A 9 15.08 9.35 9.07
CA VAL A 9 14.31 8.10 8.92
C VAL A 9 13.84 7.57 10.28
N ASP A 10 14.62 7.75 11.34
CA ASP A 10 14.29 7.24 12.67
C ASP A 10 13.18 8.06 13.31
N GLU A 11 13.24 9.40 13.21
CA GLU A 11 12.13 10.28 13.63
C GLU A 11 10.81 9.92 12.90
N VAL A 12 10.87 9.58 11.61
CA VAL A 12 9.69 9.13 10.87
C VAL A 12 9.16 7.80 11.40
N LYS A 13 10.03 6.89 11.86
CA LYS A 13 9.65 5.56 12.34
C LYS A 13 9.04 5.60 13.74
N GLU A 14 9.47 6.52 14.61
CA GLU A 14 8.99 6.64 15.99
C GLU A 14 7.47 6.82 16.06
N ASP A 15 6.90 7.68 15.20
CA ASP A 15 5.45 7.88 15.14
C ASP A 15 4.97 8.11 13.70
N LYS A 16 5.01 7.04 12.91
CA LYS A 16 4.57 7.03 11.50
C LYS A 16 3.15 7.54 11.32
N VAL A 17 2.24 7.21 12.23
CA VAL A 17 0.82 7.58 12.12
C VAL A 17 0.65 9.08 12.29
N LYS A 18 1.22 9.65 13.36
CA LYS A 18 1.14 11.09 13.62
C LYS A 18 1.77 11.90 12.49
N ILE A 19 2.95 11.50 12.02
CA ILE A 19 3.65 12.18 10.94
C ILE A 19 2.87 12.10 9.63
N ALA A 20 2.35 10.91 9.28
CA ALA A 20 1.56 10.73 8.07
C ALA A 20 0.28 11.55 8.10
N LYS A 21 -0.48 11.49 9.21
CA LYS A 21 -1.74 12.21 9.39
C LYS A 21 -1.53 13.73 9.30
N LYS A 22 -0.52 14.24 10.02
CA LYS A 22 -0.19 15.67 9.98
C LYS A 22 0.21 16.11 8.57
N PHE A 23 1.09 15.35 7.90
CA PHE A 23 1.56 15.70 6.56
C PHE A 23 0.43 15.69 5.53
N ALA A 24 -0.44 14.69 5.57
CA ALA A 24 -1.61 14.61 4.71
C ALA A 24 -2.53 15.82 4.91
N LYS A 25 -2.86 16.14 6.17
CA LYS A 25 -3.73 17.27 6.52
C LYS A 25 -3.15 18.63 6.13
N ASP A 26 -1.86 18.85 6.38
CA ASP A 26 -1.21 20.14 6.09
C ASP A 26 -1.06 20.42 4.59
N ASN A 27 -1.07 19.38 3.76
CA ASN A 27 -0.87 19.49 2.31
C ASN A 27 -2.14 19.21 1.50
N ASP A 28 -3.27 18.87 2.14
CA ASP A 28 -4.53 18.50 1.49
C ASP A 28 -4.34 17.35 0.47
N ILE A 29 -3.68 16.26 0.93
CA ILE A 29 -3.38 15.09 0.10
C ILE A 29 -3.76 13.78 0.78
N ILE A 30 -3.91 12.75 -0.03
CA ILE A 30 -3.88 11.36 0.44
C ILE A 30 -2.43 10.89 0.46
N LEU A 31 -1.96 10.43 1.62
CA LEU A 31 -0.64 9.88 1.81
C LEU A 31 -0.70 8.38 2.06
N LEU A 32 -0.03 7.60 1.20
CA LEU A 32 0.33 6.21 1.44
C LEU A 32 1.81 6.13 1.83
N LEU A 33 2.08 5.91 3.12
CA LEU A 33 3.42 5.76 3.68
C LEU A 33 3.80 4.28 3.77
N LYS A 34 4.52 3.80 2.74
CA LYS A 34 4.99 2.41 2.61
C LYS A 34 5.92 1.99 3.75
N GLY A 35 5.84 0.72 4.12
CA GLY A 35 6.71 0.03 5.08
C GLY A 35 5.99 -1.13 5.76
N HIS A 36 6.62 -1.76 6.76
CA HIS A 36 5.90 -2.69 7.64
C HIS A 36 4.74 -1.95 8.31
N ARG A 37 3.52 -2.46 8.11
CA ARG A 37 2.26 -1.77 8.39
C ARG A 37 2.17 -0.43 7.66
N THR A 38 1.80 -0.50 6.38
CA THR A 38 1.67 0.69 5.53
C THR A 38 0.52 1.56 6.04
N ILE A 39 0.76 2.87 6.15
CA ILE A 39 -0.23 3.84 6.64
C ILE A 39 -0.86 4.55 5.44
N ILE A 40 -2.17 4.68 5.43
CA ILE A 40 -2.94 5.43 4.42
C ILE A 40 -3.80 6.46 5.15
N THR A 41 -3.74 7.72 4.75
CA THR A 41 -4.51 8.80 5.41
C THR A 41 -4.70 10.00 4.50
N ASP A 42 -5.85 10.65 4.61
CA ASP A 42 -6.17 11.98 4.05
C ASP A 42 -5.96 13.11 5.07
N GLY A 43 -5.50 12.78 6.28
CA GLY A 43 -5.35 13.73 7.39
C GLY A 43 -6.49 13.70 8.41
N ASP A 44 -7.64 13.12 8.07
CA ASP A 44 -8.77 12.94 8.98
C ASP A 44 -8.92 11.48 9.40
N TYR A 45 -8.96 10.59 8.41
CA TYR A 45 -9.01 9.14 8.57
C TYR A 45 -7.62 8.51 8.46
N VAL A 46 -7.39 7.43 9.20
CA VAL A 46 -6.15 6.67 9.15
C VAL A 46 -6.48 5.20 8.99
N PHE A 47 -5.93 4.59 7.95
CA PHE A 47 -5.97 3.15 7.69
C PHE A 47 -4.57 2.56 7.83
N ILE A 48 -4.51 1.33 8.34
CA ILE A 48 -3.27 0.58 8.49
C ILE A 48 -3.42 -0.71 7.70
N ASN A 49 -2.65 -0.85 6.63
CA ASN A 49 -2.62 -2.09 5.88
C ASN A 49 -1.77 -3.13 6.63
N THR A 50 -2.38 -4.25 6.98
CA THR A 50 -1.74 -5.36 7.71
C THR A 50 -1.30 -6.50 6.80
N THR A 51 -1.70 -6.51 5.53
CA THR A 51 -1.29 -7.52 4.54
C THR A 51 0.09 -7.20 3.96
N GLY A 52 0.72 -8.22 3.40
CA GLY A 52 2.03 -8.16 2.78
C GLY A 52 3.15 -8.46 3.77
N ASN A 53 4.25 -8.98 3.23
CA ASN A 53 5.36 -9.51 4.02
C ASN A 53 6.72 -9.22 3.38
N SER A 54 7.80 -9.68 4.03
CA SER A 54 9.17 -9.42 3.59
C SER A 54 9.54 -10.03 2.24
N ALA A 55 8.82 -11.07 1.77
CA ALA A 55 9.05 -11.63 0.44
C ALA A 55 8.77 -10.61 -0.68
N MET A 56 7.98 -9.57 -0.39
CA MET A 56 7.70 -8.46 -1.30
C MET A 56 8.77 -7.35 -1.27
N ALA A 57 9.87 -7.50 -0.52
CA ALA A 57 10.93 -6.50 -0.47
C ALA A 57 11.82 -6.56 -1.74
N SER A 58 11.19 -6.50 -2.91
CA SER A 58 11.83 -6.60 -4.23
C SER A 58 11.56 -5.35 -5.07
N GLY A 59 12.39 -5.14 -6.10
CA GLY A 59 12.25 -4.03 -7.03
C GLY A 59 10.93 -4.09 -7.81
N GLY A 60 10.34 -2.92 -8.09
CA GLY A 60 9.11 -2.79 -8.88
C GLY A 60 7.80 -2.84 -8.08
N MET A 61 7.80 -3.29 -6.82
CA MET A 61 6.57 -3.37 -6.02
C MET A 61 5.91 -2.00 -5.79
N GLY A 62 6.71 -0.94 -5.68
CA GLY A 62 6.19 0.42 -5.61
C GLY A 62 5.47 0.86 -6.88
N ASP A 63 5.97 0.43 -8.04
CA ASP A 63 5.41 0.78 -9.35
C ASP A 63 4.12 -0.01 -9.58
N THR A 64 4.11 -1.31 -9.22
CA THR A 64 2.92 -2.15 -9.25
C THR A 64 1.81 -1.57 -8.39
N LEU A 65 2.10 -1.23 -7.12
CA LEU A 65 1.11 -0.61 -6.23
C LEU A 65 0.54 0.69 -6.82
N THR A 66 1.40 1.53 -7.41
CA THR A 66 0.97 2.79 -8.05
C THR A 66 0.01 2.52 -9.21
N GLY A 67 0.30 1.53 -10.05
CA GLY A 67 -0.58 1.13 -11.15
C GLY A 67 -1.93 0.60 -10.67
N ILE A 68 -1.96 -0.18 -9.58
CA ILE A 68 -3.21 -0.69 -9.00
C ILE A 68 -4.08 0.47 -8.48
N ILE A 69 -3.48 1.43 -7.75
CA ILE A 69 -4.19 2.63 -7.26
C ILE A 69 -4.79 3.40 -8.43
N ALA A 70 -3.98 3.70 -9.46
CA ALA A 70 -4.44 4.44 -10.63
C ALA A 70 -5.56 3.70 -11.37
N SER A 71 -5.49 2.37 -11.47
CA SER A 71 -6.53 1.54 -12.08
C SER A 71 -7.86 1.62 -11.33
N PHE A 72 -7.84 1.55 -9.98
CA PHE A 72 -9.06 1.69 -9.19
C PHE A 72 -9.66 3.10 -9.28
N ILE A 73 -8.83 4.15 -9.28
CA ILE A 73 -9.32 5.51 -9.52
C ILE A 73 -9.96 5.61 -10.92
N ALA A 74 -9.33 5.05 -11.95
CA ALA A 74 -9.85 5.06 -13.31
C ALA A 74 -11.18 4.28 -13.47
N GLN A 75 -11.44 3.32 -12.57
CA GLN A 75 -12.71 2.59 -12.49
C GLN A 75 -13.81 3.34 -11.74
N GLY A 76 -13.52 4.51 -11.15
CA GLY A 76 -14.49 5.36 -10.48
C GLY A 76 -14.53 5.25 -8.96
N TYR A 77 -13.55 4.57 -8.33
CA TYR A 77 -13.41 4.59 -6.88
C TYR A 77 -12.89 5.95 -6.41
N GLU A 78 -13.38 6.40 -5.26
CA GLU A 78 -12.85 7.62 -4.64
C GLU A 78 -11.36 7.45 -4.32
N PRO A 79 -10.52 8.49 -4.44
CA PRO A 79 -9.07 8.34 -4.34
C PRO A 79 -8.57 7.70 -3.03
N LEU A 80 -9.19 8.04 -1.89
CA LEU A 80 -8.85 7.42 -0.60
C LEU A 80 -9.18 5.93 -0.58
N GLU A 81 -10.36 5.57 -1.13
CA GLU A 81 -10.84 4.19 -1.23
C GLU A 81 -9.96 3.35 -2.14
N ALA A 82 -9.68 3.86 -3.34
CA ALA A 82 -8.76 3.24 -4.28
C ALA A 82 -7.39 2.97 -3.63
N THR A 83 -6.90 3.90 -2.80
CA THR A 83 -5.59 3.79 -2.15
C THR A 83 -5.55 2.68 -1.10
N TYR A 84 -6.52 2.60 -0.19
CA TYR A 84 -6.50 1.54 0.82
C TYR A 84 -6.88 0.16 0.24
N LEU A 85 -7.77 0.10 -0.75
CA LEU A 85 -8.11 -1.15 -1.46
C LEU A 85 -6.90 -1.69 -2.22
N ALA A 86 -6.20 -0.83 -2.95
CA ALA A 86 -5.00 -1.22 -3.69
C ALA A 86 -3.90 -1.72 -2.75
N ALA A 87 -3.69 -1.05 -1.62
CA ALA A 87 -2.70 -1.47 -0.62
C ALA A 87 -3.02 -2.87 -0.08
N TYR A 88 -4.29 -3.14 0.25
CA TYR A 88 -4.75 -4.43 0.73
C TYR A 88 -4.56 -5.53 -0.31
N VAL A 89 -5.11 -5.35 -1.52
CA VAL A 89 -5.03 -6.36 -2.59
C VAL A 89 -3.56 -6.64 -2.96
N HIS A 90 -2.74 -5.60 -3.09
CA HIS A 90 -1.31 -5.74 -3.35
C HIS A 90 -0.60 -6.56 -2.27
N GLY A 91 -0.85 -6.27 -0.99
CA GLY A 91 -0.25 -7.01 0.12
C GLY A 91 -0.75 -8.46 0.18
N TYR A 92 -2.05 -8.68 -0.01
CA TYR A 92 -2.65 -10.01 0.03
C TYR A 92 -2.16 -10.93 -1.10
N CYS A 93 -1.94 -10.38 -2.31
CA CYS A 93 -1.24 -11.11 -3.37
C CYS A 93 0.15 -11.58 -2.93
N GLY A 94 0.90 -10.69 -2.25
CA GLY A 94 2.22 -11.02 -1.72
C GLY A 94 2.18 -12.07 -0.61
N ASP A 95 1.16 -12.04 0.26
CA ASP A 95 0.95 -13.06 1.28
C ASP A 95 0.70 -14.43 0.66
N LYS A 96 -0.17 -14.50 -0.36
CA LYS A 96 -0.44 -15.76 -1.08
C LYS A 96 0.76 -16.31 -1.81
N LEU A 97 1.44 -15.50 -2.60
CA LEU A 97 2.64 -15.95 -3.33
C LEU A 97 3.78 -16.36 -2.39
N SER A 98 3.87 -15.76 -1.19
CA SER A 98 4.92 -16.09 -0.23
C SER A 98 4.76 -17.47 0.43
N GLU A 99 3.61 -18.13 0.27
CA GLU A 99 3.42 -19.52 0.72
C GLU A 99 4.34 -20.48 -0.05
N ASP A 100 4.59 -20.20 -1.34
CA ASP A 100 5.41 -21.02 -2.23
C ASP A 100 6.74 -20.35 -2.64
N MET A 101 6.87 -19.04 -2.48
CA MET A 101 8.00 -18.26 -2.97
C MET A 101 8.75 -17.54 -1.84
N PHE A 102 10.07 -17.73 -1.78
CA PHE A 102 10.92 -16.96 -0.84
C PHE A 102 10.99 -15.46 -1.18
N CYS A 103 10.94 -15.12 -2.47
CA CYS A 103 10.96 -13.75 -2.97
C CYS A 103 9.90 -13.61 -4.05
N VAL A 104 8.97 -12.68 -3.83
CA VAL A 104 7.91 -12.36 -4.78
C VAL A 104 8.39 -11.17 -5.60
N ASN A 105 8.40 -11.29 -6.93
CA ASN A 105 8.72 -10.16 -7.82
C ASN A 105 7.43 -9.49 -8.34
N ALA A 106 7.58 -8.27 -8.85
CA ALA A 106 6.47 -7.46 -9.32
C ALA A 106 5.64 -8.13 -10.44
N SER A 107 6.27 -8.91 -11.32
CA SER A 107 5.58 -9.56 -12.44
C SER A 107 4.69 -10.70 -11.99
N ASP A 108 5.17 -11.50 -11.02
CA ASP A 108 4.39 -12.61 -10.48
C ASP A 108 3.20 -12.08 -9.65
N LEU A 109 3.39 -10.98 -8.91
CA LEU A 109 2.28 -10.30 -8.24
C LEU A 109 1.20 -9.83 -9.22
N ILE A 110 1.59 -9.22 -10.35
CA ILE A 110 0.63 -8.75 -11.37
C ILE A 110 -0.14 -9.92 -12.00
N LYS A 111 0.52 -11.07 -12.21
CA LYS A 111 -0.15 -12.28 -12.73
C LYS A 111 -1.16 -12.83 -11.74
N GLU A 112 -0.88 -12.74 -10.44
CA GLU A 112 -1.74 -13.24 -9.37
C GLU A 112 -2.94 -12.33 -9.09
N LEU A 113 -2.77 -11.02 -9.28
CA LEU A 113 -3.77 -9.98 -9.01
C LEU A 113 -5.21 -10.29 -9.46
N PRO A 114 -5.50 -10.72 -10.71
CA PRO A 114 -6.87 -10.99 -11.14
C PRO A 114 -7.54 -12.15 -10.39
N PHE A 115 -6.78 -13.16 -9.96
CA PHE A 115 -7.31 -14.30 -9.19
C PHE A 115 -7.69 -13.85 -7.79
N ILE A 116 -6.82 -13.08 -7.14
CA ILE A 116 -7.06 -12.52 -5.82
C ILE A 116 -8.28 -11.61 -5.79
N ILE A 117 -8.43 -10.71 -6.78
CA ILE A 117 -9.61 -9.85 -6.85
C ILE A 117 -10.88 -10.69 -6.95
N LYS A 118 -10.87 -11.74 -7.77
CA LYS A 118 -12.01 -12.65 -7.92
C LYS A 118 -12.33 -13.38 -6.62
N ASP A 119 -11.32 -13.84 -5.89
CA ASP A 119 -11.51 -14.55 -4.61
C ASP A 119 -12.14 -13.64 -3.55
N ILE A 120 -11.64 -12.41 -3.42
CA ILE A 120 -12.20 -11.40 -2.51
C ILE A 120 -13.67 -11.11 -2.86
N MET A 121 -13.98 -10.96 -4.15
CA MET A 121 -15.36 -10.72 -4.60
C MET A 121 -16.31 -11.89 -4.31
N ASN A 122 -15.79 -13.11 -4.23
CA ASN A 122 -16.57 -14.30 -3.88
C ASN A 122 -16.72 -14.51 -2.37
N GLY A 123 -16.06 -13.67 -1.55
CA GLY A 123 -16.10 -13.76 -0.09
C GLY A 123 -15.21 -14.88 0.49
N ASN A 124 -14.19 -15.31 -0.25
CA ASN A 124 -13.21 -16.31 0.18
C ASN A 124 -11.97 -15.68 0.83
#